data_AF-A0A2A4KQY6-F1
#
_entry.id   AF-A0A2A4KQY6-F1
#
_cell.length_a   1.000
_cell.length_b   1.000
_cell.length_c   1.000
_cell.angle_alpha   90.00
_cell.angle_beta   90.00
_cell.angle_gamma   90.00
#
_symmetry.space_group_name_H-M   'P 1'
#
loop_
_entity.id
_entity.type
_entity.pdbx_description
1 polymer ?
#
loop_
_entity_poly.entity_id
_entity_poly.type
_entity_poly.pdbx_seq_one_letter_code
_entity_poly.pdbx_strand_id
1 'polypeptide(L)'
;MRAVLVEATVCDTCRRLGEPVVRYTITTSDGRKGSTDRCAEHGEPFEALLREPAPQSSAEKPKKAGRPRRRTQVTTVEEINRAKAEGGS
;
A
#
# COMPACT_ATOMS: atom_id res chain seq x y z
N MET A 1 -28.48 31.61 27.87
CA MET A 1 -28.32 30.86 26.61
C MET A 1 -28.26 29.38 26.96
N ARG A 2 -29.16 28.54 26.42
CA ARG A 2 -29.08 27.08 26.61
C ARG A 2 -28.10 26.51 25.59
N ALA A 3 -27.11 25.76 26.05
CA ALA A 3 -26.24 25.01 25.16
C ALA A 3 -27.02 23.81 24.58
N VAL A 4 -26.87 23.57 23.29
CA VAL A 4 -27.40 22.38 22.60
C VAL A 4 -26.21 21.50 22.25
N LEU A 5 -26.26 20.24 22.69
CA LEU A 5 -25.30 19.22 22.29
C LEU A 5 -25.77 18.59 20.99
N VAL A 6 -24.89 18.53 19.98
CA VAL A 6 -25.17 17.86 18.71
C VAL A 6 -24.15 16.75 18.53
N GLU A 7 -24.63 15.51 18.44
CA GLU A 7 -23.82 14.33 18.14
C GLU A 7 -24.09 13.90 16.69
N ALA A 8 -23.01 13.66 15.93
CA ALA A 8 -23.09 13.21 14.55
C ALA A 8 -21.98 12.20 14.26
N THR A 9 -22.34 11.10 13.61
CA THR A 9 -21.38 10.14 13.05
C THR A 9 -21.03 10.57 11.64
N VAL A 10 -19.75 10.63 11.31
CA VAL A 10 -19.24 11.05 10.01
C VAL A 10 -18.19 10.09 9.49
N CYS A 11 -17.88 10.19 8.20
CA CYS A 11 -16.79 9.42 7.62
C CYS A 11 -15.46 9.87 8.23
N ASP A 12 -14.66 8.92 8.73
CA ASP A 12 -13.35 9.21 9.32
C ASP A 12 -12.35 9.82 8.32
N THR A 13 -12.56 9.61 7.01
CA THR A 13 -11.71 10.18 5.95
C THR A 13 -12.09 11.63 5.64
N CYS A 14 -13.31 11.85 5.15
CA CYS A 14 -13.71 13.13 4.57
C CYS A 14 -14.56 14.01 5.48
N ARG A 15 -15.04 13.45 6.61
CA ARG A 15 -15.77 14.16 7.68
C ARG A 15 -16.99 14.99 7.21
N ARG A 16 -17.58 14.64 6.05
CA ARG A 16 -18.80 15.27 5.54
C ARG A 16 -19.98 14.95 6.47
N LEU A 17 -20.68 16.00 6.91
CA LEU A 17 -21.91 15.89 7.70
C LEU A 17 -23.09 15.52 6.81
N GLY A 18 -24.01 14.70 7.33
CA GLY A 18 -25.25 14.31 6.66
C GLY A 18 -25.10 13.18 5.63
N GLU A 19 -23.88 12.73 5.36
CA GLU A 19 -23.63 11.55 4.52
C GLU A 19 -23.82 10.26 5.33
N PRO A 20 -24.52 9.25 4.79
CA PRO A 20 -24.61 7.95 5.45
C PRO A 20 -23.24 7.28 5.51
N VAL A 21 -22.97 6.60 6.62
CA VAL A 21 -21.72 5.88 6.86
C VAL A 21 -21.97 4.44 7.27
N VAL A 22 -21.03 3.57 6.90
CA VAL A 22 -20.95 2.17 7.32
C VAL A 22 -19.76 1.99 8.24
N ARG A 23 -19.96 1.28 9.36
CA ARG A 23 -18.89 0.93 10.30
C ARG A 23 -18.21 -0.37 9.89
N TYR A 24 -16.92 -0.29 9.62
CA TYR A 24 -16.06 -1.44 9.36
C TYR A 24 -15.30 -1.82 10.62
N THR A 25 -15.27 -3.11 10.95
CA THR A 25 -14.42 -3.65 12.02
C THR A 25 -13.37 -4.55 11.40
N ILE A 26 -12.10 -4.18 11.54
CA ILE A 26 -10.96 -4.93 11.04
C ILE A 26 -10.37 -5.74 12.19
N THR A 27 -10.32 -7.07 12.02
CA THR A 27 -9.61 -7.97 12.93
C THR A 27 -8.45 -8.59 12.17
N THR A 28 -7.25 -8.50 12.75
CA THR A 28 -6.02 -9.09 12.22
C THR A 28 -5.79 -10.47 12.82
N SER A 29 -4.99 -11.30 12.14
CA SER A 29 -4.67 -12.66 12.60
C SER A 29 -3.90 -12.70 13.92
N ASP A 30 -3.16 -11.64 14.25
CA ASP A 30 -2.49 -11.43 15.53
C ASP A 30 -3.41 -10.82 16.61
N GLY A 31 -4.72 -10.73 16.34
CA GLY A 31 -5.73 -10.37 17.32
C GLY A 31 -5.96 -8.87 17.52
N ARG A 32 -5.22 -8.00 16.82
CA ARG A 32 -5.50 -6.56 16.86
C ARG A 32 -6.83 -6.27 16.19
N LYS A 33 -7.60 -5.37 16.80
CA LYS A 33 -8.91 -4.92 16.33
C LYS A 33 -8.92 -3.40 16.18
N GLY A 34 -9.58 -2.92 15.14
CA GLY A 34 -9.86 -1.50 14.92
C GLY A 34 -11.21 -1.32 14.22
N SER A 35 -11.83 -0.17 14.41
CA SER A 35 -13.06 0.20 13.72
C SER A 35 -12.91 1.52 12.98
N THR A 36 -13.64 1.69 11.88
CA THR A 36 -13.68 2.95 11.15
C THR A 36 -15.03 3.14 10.46
N ASP A 37 -15.54 4.37 10.45
CA ASP A 37 -16.79 4.75 9.81
C ASP A 37 -16.48 5.36 8.43
N ARG A 38 -17.05 4.82 7.34
CA ARG A 38 -16.80 5.29 5.97
C ARG A 38 -18.09 5.58 5.21
N CYS A 39 -18.13 6.67 4.44
CA CYS A 39 -19.19 6.88 3.46
C CYS A 39 -19.03 5.93 2.26
N ALA A 40 -20.05 5.84 1.40
CA ALA A 40 -20.06 4.91 0.26
C ALA A 40 -18.78 4.97 -0.60
N GLU A 41 -18.28 6.18 -0.88
CA GLU A 41 -17.06 6.39 -1.69
C GLU A 41 -15.80 5.84 -1.00
N HIS A 42 -15.60 6.13 0.29
CA HIS A 42 -14.41 5.68 1.03
C HIS A 42 -14.53 4.26 1.59
N GLY A 43 -15.74 3.70 1.62
CA GLY A 43 -16.03 2.31 1.98
C GLY A 43 -15.85 1.34 0.82
N GLU A 44 -15.88 1.84 -0.43
CA GLU A 44 -15.79 1.02 -1.64
C GLU A 44 -14.61 0.03 -1.63
N PRO A 45 -13.38 0.41 -1.23
CA PRO A 45 -12.27 -0.53 -1.20
C PRO A 45 -12.49 -1.70 -0.21
N PHE A 46 -13.19 -1.47 0.90
CA PHE A 46 -13.54 -2.53 1.83
C PHE A 46 -14.60 -3.47 1.24
N GLU A 47 -15.61 -2.92 0.58
CA GLU A 47 -16.66 -3.70 -0.08
C GLU A 47 -16.10 -4.53 -1.24
N ALA A 48 -15.14 -3.99 -2.01
CA ALA A 48 -14.46 -4.72 -3.07
C ALA A 48 -13.76 -5.97 -2.52
N LEU A 49 -13.01 -5.83 -1.42
CA LEU A 49 -12.34 -6.96 -0.74
C LEU A 49 -13.29 -8.02 -0.20
N LEU A 50 -14.53 -7.65 0.15
CA LEU A 50 -15.55 -8.57 0.64
C LEU A 50 -16.30 -9.29 -0.49
N ARG A 51 -16.40 -8.68 -1.67
CA ARG A 51 -17.05 -9.28 -2.86
C ARG A 51 -16.14 -10.25 -3.59
N GLU A 52 -14.85 -9.96 -3.66
CA GLU A 52 -13.90 -10.86 -4.28
C GLU A 52 -13.64 -12.05 -3.35
N PRO A 53 -13.87 -13.30 -3.79
CA PRO A 53 -13.41 -14.44 -3.01
C PRO A 53 -11.90 -14.29 -2.86
N ALA A 54 -11.43 -14.28 -1.60
CA ALA A 54 -10.00 -14.19 -1.31
C ALA A 54 -9.26 -15.16 -2.23
N PRO A 55 -8.26 -14.71 -3.02
CA PRO A 55 -7.50 -15.62 -3.84
C PRO A 55 -6.91 -16.65 -2.89
N GLN A 56 -7.40 -17.89 -2.98
CA GLN A 56 -6.78 -18.98 -2.26
C GLN A 56 -5.33 -18.97 -2.69
N SER A 57 -4.43 -18.67 -1.76
CA SER A 57 -3.00 -18.67 -2.02
C SER A 57 -2.62 -20.13 -2.28
N SER A 58 -2.82 -20.61 -3.51
CA SER A 58 -1.97 -21.66 -4.03
C SER A 58 -0.58 -21.04 -4.01
N ALA A 59 0.24 -21.55 -3.10
CA ALA A 59 1.63 -21.19 -2.98
C ALA A 59 2.41 -21.71 -4.21
N GLU A 60 2.06 -21.26 -5.41
CA GLU A 60 2.90 -21.42 -6.57
C GLU A 60 3.87 -20.24 -6.57
N LYS A 61 5.03 -20.49 -5.96
CA LYS A 61 6.19 -19.60 -6.05
C LYS A 61 6.36 -19.21 -7.52
N PRO A 62 6.34 -17.92 -7.89
CA PRO A 62 6.67 -17.54 -9.25
C PRO A 62 8.09 -18.04 -9.51
N LYS A 63 8.24 -18.96 -10.48
CA LYS A 63 9.55 -19.34 -11.00
C LYS A 63 10.15 -18.05 -11.57
N LYS A 64 10.99 -17.38 -10.77
CA LYS A 64 11.77 -16.23 -11.22
C LYS A 64 12.56 -16.68 -12.44
N ALA A 65 12.14 -16.26 -13.63
CA ALA A 65 12.97 -16.33 -14.82
C ALA A 65 14.28 -15.62 -14.45
N GLY A 66 15.38 -16.37 -14.48
CA GLY A 66 16.67 -15.91 -14.00
C GLY A 66 17.07 -14.63 -14.72
N ARG A 67 17.07 -13.50 -14.01
CA ARG A 67 17.66 -12.26 -14.53
C ARG A 67 19.15 -12.55 -14.77
N PRO A 68 19.70 -12.28 -15.97
CA PRO A 68 21.11 -12.52 -16.23
C PRO A 68 21.94 -11.75 -15.21
N ARG A 69 22.81 -12.47 -14.48
CA ARG A 69 23.76 -11.85 -13.56
C ARG A 69 24.68 -10.98 -14.39
N ARG A 70 24.59 -9.65 -14.22
CA ARG A 70 25.63 -8.74 -14.70
C ARG A 70 26.93 -9.15 -14.02
N ARG A 71 27.89 -9.66 -14.79
CA ARG A 71 29.27 -9.84 -14.32
C ARG A 71 29.84 -8.45 -14.01
N THR A 72 30.26 -8.23 -12.78
CA THR A 72 31.11 -7.09 -12.43
C THR A 72 32.43 -7.29 -13.14
N GLN A 73 32.79 -6.41 -14.06
CA GLN A 73 34.13 -6.41 -14.63
C GLN A 73 35.06 -5.81 -13.57
N VAL A 74 36.06 -6.59 -13.16
CA VAL A 74 37.15 -6.10 -12.31
C VAL A 74 38.22 -5.59 -13.26
N THR A 75 38.40 -4.28 -13.29
CA THR A 75 39.49 -3.62 -14.00
C THR A 75 40.57 -3.18 -13.02
N THR A 76 41.80 -3.12 -13.51
CA THR A 76 42.94 -2.66 -12.72
C THR A 76 42.93 -1.14 -12.60
N VAL A 77 43.59 -0.63 -11.55
CA VAL A 77 43.72 0.82 -11.33
C VAL A 77 44.43 1.52 -12.51
N GLU A 78 45.38 0.83 -13.16
CA GLU A 78 46.09 1.35 -14.34
C GLU A 78 45.16 1.52 -15.56
N GLU A 79 44.27 0.56 -15.80
CA GLU A 79 43.28 0.64 -16.90
C GLU A 79 42.29 1.80 -16.69
N ILE A 80 41.88 2.05 -15.45
CA ILE A 80 40.98 3.17 -15.10
C ILE A 80 41.66 4.51 -15.37
N ASN A 81 42.95 4.64 -15.04
CA ASN A 81 43.70 5.88 -15.26
C ASN A 81 43.91 6.17 -16.75
N ARG A 82 44.12 5.14 -17.58
CA ARG A 82 44.24 5.29 -19.04
C ARG A 82 42.93 5.77 -19.66
N ALA A 83 41.81 5.13 -19.33
CA ALA A 83 40.50 5.51 -19.87
C ALA A 83 40.08 6.95 -19.49
N LYS A 84 40.47 7.41 -18.30
CA LYS A 84 40.23 8.81 -17.87
C LYS A 84 41.09 9.82 -18.61
N ALA A 85 42.30 9.45 -19.03
CA ALA A 85 43.16 10.32 -19.83
C ALA A 85 42.65 10.48 -21.28
N GLU A 86 41.97 9.46 -21.81
CA GLU A 86 41.47 9.44 -23.20
C GLU A 86 40.05 10.00 -23.35
N GLY A 87 39.24 10.01 -22.28
CA GLY A 87 37.83 10.46 -22.30
C GLY A 87 37.59 11.94 -21.92
N GLY A 88 38.63 12.75 -21.83
CA GLY A 88 38.54 14.17 -21.48
C GLY A 88 38.67 15.09 -22.69
N SER A 89 37.59 15.29 -23.44
CA SER A 89 37.35 16.45 -24.33
C SER A 89 35.86 16.70 -24.47
#